data_AF-A0A7V9CNK7-F1
#
_entry.id   AF-A0A7V9CNK7-F1
#
_cell.length_a   1.000
_cell.length_b   1.000
_cell.length_c   1.000
_cell.angle_alpha   90.00
_cell.angle_beta   90.00
_cell.angle_gamma   90.00
#
_symmetry.space_group_name_H-M   'P 1'
#
loop_
_entity.id
_entity.type
_entity.pdbx_description
1 polymer ?
#
loop_
_entity_poly.entity_id
_entity_poly.type
_entity_poly.pdbx_seq_one_letter_code
_entity_poly.pdbx_strand_id
1 'polypeptide(L)' 'LVAYYYAHLDRYASGLAEGAAVRRGQVLGYVGSTGNADKDAPHLHFAIFRLGPERRWWEGEPVDPFPVLRRE' A
#
# COMPACT_ATOMS: atom_id res chain seq x y z
N LEU A 1 5.51 4.07 14.55
CA LEU A 1 4.50 3.20 13.89
C LEU A 1 4.51 3.52 12.40
N VAL A 2 4.38 2.53 11.52
CA VAL A 2 4.48 2.70 10.06
C VAL A 2 3.22 2.14 9.42
N ALA A 3 2.71 2.81 8.39
CA ALA A 3 1.69 2.28 7.49
C ALA A 3 2.28 1.99 6.11
N TYR A 4 1.90 0.85 5.54
CA TYR A 4 2.17 0.49 4.14
C TYR A 4 0.91 0.71 3.33
N TYR A 5 1.02 1.46 2.24
CA TYR A 5 -0.10 1.83 1.39
C TYR A 5 0.06 1.23 0.00
N TYR A 6 -0.99 0.58 -0.49
CA TYR A 6 -1.05 -0.08 -1.79
C TYR A 6 -2.28 0.46 -2.52
N ALA A 7 -2.08 1.07 -3.69
CA ALA A 7 -3.17 1.68 -4.46
C ALA A 7 -3.17 1.26 -5.94
N HIS A 8 -4.19 1.73 -6.65
CA HIS A 8 -4.51 1.39 -8.04
C HIS A 8 -4.81 -0.10 -8.25
N LEU A 9 -5.20 -0.82 -7.18
CA LEU A 9 -5.53 -2.24 -7.28
C LEU A 9 -6.79 -2.43 -8.13
N ASP A 10 -6.79 -3.46 -8.98
CA ASP A 10 -7.96 -3.91 -9.72
C ASP A 10 -9.00 -4.51 -8.76
N ARG A 11 -8.54 -5.34 -7.83
CA ARG A 11 -9.36 -5.94 -6.77
C ARG A 11 -8.52 -6.40 -5.58
N TYR A 12 -9.17 -6.51 -4.42
CA TYR A 12 -8.59 -7.12 -3.22
C TYR A 12 -8.52 -8.65 -3.33
N ALA A 13 -7.60 -9.27 -2.60
CA ALA A 13 -7.58 -10.72 -2.44
C ALA A 13 -8.80 -11.18 -1.62
N SER A 14 -9.29 -12.39 -1.90
CA SER A 14 -10.40 -12.98 -1.16
C SER A 14 -10.07 -13.15 0.32
N GLY A 15 -11.05 -12.89 1.20
CA GLY A 15 -10.90 -13.09 2.65
C GLY A 15 -10.17 -11.96 3.38
N LEU A 16 -9.83 -10.86 2.69
CA LEU A 16 -9.40 -9.64 3.36
C LEU A 16 -10.59 -8.86 3.89
N ALA A 17 -10.43 -8.34 5.10
CA ALA A 17 -11.36 -7.45 5.75
C ALA A 17 -10.58 -6.44 6.60
N GLU A 18 -11.18 -5.29 6.87
CA GLU A 18 -10.61 -4.32 7.80
C GLU A 18 -10.43 -4.95 9.20
N GLY A 19 -9.31 -4.61 9.84
CA GLY A 19 -8.92 -5.19 11.13
C GLY A 19 -8.29 -6.59 11.05
N ALA A 20 -8.30 -7.25 9.89
CA ALA A 20 -7.61 -8.53 9.72
C ALA A 20 -6.08 -8.37 9.85
N ALA A 21 -5.45 -9.26 10.61
CA ALA A 21 -4.00 -9.35 10.65
C ALA A 21 -3.47 -9.93 9.33
N VAL A 22 -2.39 -9.34 8.81
CA VAL A 22 -1.71 -9.82 7.60
C VAL A 22 -0.27 -10.17 7.92
N ARG A 23 0.32 -11.08 7.12
CA ARG A 23 1.73 -11.47 7.23
C ARG A 23 2.52 -11.13 5.97
N ARG A 24 3.83 -10.95 6.11
CA ARG A 24 4.73 -10.75 4.95
C ARG A 24 4.56 -11.89 3.94
N GLY A 25 4.45 -11.53 2.67
CA GLY A 25 4.24 -12.47 1.56
C GLY A 25 2.78 -12.88 1.35
N GLN A 26 1.84 -12.41 2.18
CA GLN A 26 0.41 -12.58 1.94
C GLN A 26 -0.03 -11.68 0.78
N VAL A 27 -0.83 -12.24 -0.13
CA VAL A 27 -1.41 -11.48 -1.25
C VAL A 27 -2.50 -10.55 -0.70
N LEU A 28 -2.36 -9.25 -0.99
CA LEU A 28 -3.33 -8.22 -0.60
C LEU A 28 -4.34 -7.89 -1.71
N GLY A 29 -3.96 -8.12 -2.96
CA GLY A 29 -4.78 -7.79 -4.12
C GLY A 29 -3.99 -7.93 -5.40
N TYR A 30 -4.55 -7.39 -6.47
CA TYR A 30 -4.03 -7.50 -7.83
C TYR A 30 -3.84 -6.12 -8.44
N VAL A 31 -2.71 -5.91 -9.12
CA VAL A 31 -2.39 -4.63 -9.80
C VAL A 31 -3.46 -4.30 -10.84
N GLY A 32 -3.83 -3.02 -10.91
CA GLY A 32 -4.76 -2.48 -11.89
C GLY A 32 -4.44 -1.02 -12.20
N SER A 33 -5.50 -0.28 -12.53
CA SER A 33 -5.45 1.13 -12.91
C SER A 33 -6.63 1.93 -12.31
N THR A 34 -7.11 1.52 -11.12
CA THR A 34 -8.25 2.17 -10.47
C THR A 34 -7.88 3.53 -9.87
N GLY A 35 -8.87 4.41 -9.69
CA GLY A 35 -8.67 5.75 -9.14
C GLY A 35 -7.96 6.69 -10.12
N ASN A 36 -6.98 7.43 -9.64
CA ASN A 36 -6.21 8.40 -10.43
C ASN A 36 -4.97 7.76 -11.08
N ALA A 37 -5.15 6.64 -11.80
CA ALA A 37 -4.12 6.00 -12.61
C ALA A 37 -4.56 5.92 -14.07
N ASP A 38 -3.59 5.92 -14.98
CA ASP A 38 -3.85 5.72 -16.40
C ASP A 38 -4.28 4.26 -16.67
N LYS A 39 -5.33 4.09 -17.47
CA LYS A 39 -5.88 2.78 -17.86
C LYS A 39 -4.89 1.99 -18.72
N ASP A 40 -4.05 2.70 -19.48
CA ASP A 40 -3.07 2.09 -20.39
C ASP A 40 -1.72 1.78 -19.70
N ALA A 41 -1.56 2.17 -18.42
CA ALA A 41 -0.35 1.89 -17.63
C ALA A 41 -0.68 1.32 -16.23
N PRO A 42 -1.19 0.09 -16.13
CA PRO A 42 -1.45 -0.56 -14.84
C PRO A 42 -0.18 -0.70 -14.01
N HIS A 43 -0.22 -0.23 -12.77
CA HIS A 43 0.94 -0.24 -11.88
C HIS A 43 0.54 -0.29 -10.42
N LEU A 44 1.47 -0.69 -9.56
CA LEU A 44 1.31 -0.58 -8.11
C LEU A 44 1.86 0.77 -7.65
N HIS A 45 1.00 1.61 -7.10
CA HIS A 45 1.48 2.68 -6.23
C HIS A 45 1.71 2.11 -4.83
N PHE A 46 2.97 2.16 -4.37
CA PHE A 46 3.37 1.72 -3.05
C PHE A 46 4.00 2.88 -2.28
N ALA A 47 3.50 3.13 -1.07
CA ALA A 47 4.02 4.18 -0.20
C ALA A 47 4.18 3.68 1.24
N ILE A 48 5.09 4.33 1.96
CA ILE A 48 5.37 4.08 3.37
C ILE A 48 5.16 5.40 4.11
N PHE A 49 4.38 5.37 5.20
CA PHE A 49 4.13 6.54 6.05
C PHE A 49 4.58 6.29 7.48
N ARG A 50 5.35 7.22 8.06
CA ARG A 50 5.50 7.31 9.52
C ARG A 50 4.23 7.90 10.10
N LEU A 51 3.61 7.16 11.01
CA LEU A 51 2.35 7.56 11.63
C LEU A 51 2.59 8.47 12.84
N GLY A 52 1.80 9.54 12.92
CA GLY A 52 1.66 10.37 14.12
C GLY A 52 0.83 9.71 15.22
N PRO A 53 0.63 10.40 16.36
CA PRO A 53 -0.07 9.87 17.54
C PRO A 53 -1.49 9.34 17.24
N GLU A 54 -2.22 10.03 16.36
CA GLU A 54 -3.58 9.68 15.95
C GLU A 54 -3.65 8.48 14.98
N ARG A 55 -2.50 7.98 14.52
CA ARG A 55 -2.37 6.80 13.64
C ARG A 55 -3.12 6.90 12.31
N ARG A 56 -3.44 8.11 11.86
CA ARG A 56 -4.06 8.38 10.56
C ARG A 56 -2.99 8.37 9.48
N TRP A 57 -3.12 7.44 8.53
CA TRP A 57 -2.10 7.27 7.48
C TRP A 57 -2.07 8.45 6.49
N TRP A 58 -3.21 9.09 6.22
CA TRP A 58 -3.31 10.24 5.30
C TRP A 58 -2.73 11.54 5.89
N GLU A 59 -2.45 11.57 7.19
CA GLU A 59 -1.73 12.65 7.89
C GLU A 59 -0.28 12.25 8.19
N GLY A 60 0.16 11.07 7.75
CA GLY A 60 1.49 10.53 8.02
C GLY A 60 2.59 11.20 7.20
N GLU A 61 3.81 11.17 7.73
CA GLU A 61 5.00 11.67 7.03
C GLU A 61 5.46 10.61 6.01
N PRO A 62 5.56 10.93 4.70
CA PRO A 62 6.01 9.97 3.69
C PRO A 62 7.49 9.64 3.89
N VAL A 63 7.83 8.36 3.72
CA VAL A 63 9.20 7.83 3.74
C VAL A 63 9.52 7.31 2.36
N ASP A 64 10.72 7.61 1.83
CA ASP A 64 11.20 7.05 0.58
C ASP A 64 11.21 5.51 0.67
N PRO A 65 10.37 4.80 -0.12
CA PRO A 65 10.29 3.35 -0.06
C PRO A 65 11.45 2.68 -0.81
N PHE A 66 12.15 3.39 -1.70
CA PHE A 66 13.14 2.78 -2.60
C PHE A 66 14.29 2.10 -1.84
N PRO A 67 14.94 2.73 -0.83
CA PRO A 67 15.99 2.07 -0.06
C PRO A 67 15.50 0.83 0.72
N VAL A 68 14.24 0.86 1.20
CA VAL A 68 13.65 -0.25 1.97
C VAL A 68 13.38 -1.46 1.07
N LEU A 69 12.94 -1.20 -0.16
CA LEU A 69 12.61 -2.25 -1.13
C LEU A 69 13.86 -2.86 -1.77
N ARG A 70 14.87 -2.04 -2.04
CA ARG A 70 16.02 -2.48 -2.84
C ARG A 70 17.01 -3.40 -2.12
N ARG A 71 16.92 -3.57 -0.79
CA ARG A 71 17.82 -4.39 0.03
C ARG A 71 19.25 -4.45 -0.54
N GLU A 72 20.03 -3.41 -0.28
CA GLU A 72 21.50 -3.59 -0.22
C GLU A 72 21.87 -4.34 1.07
#